data_AF-A0A165DLQ7-F1
#
_entry.id   AF-A0A165DLQ7-F1
#
_cell.length_a   1.000
_cell.length_b   1.000
_cell.length_c   1.000
_cell.angle_alpha   90.00
_cell.angle_beta   90.00
_cell.angle_gamma   90.00
#
_symmetry.space_group_name_H-M   'P 1'
#
loop_
_entity.id
_entity.type
_entity.pdbx_description
1 polymer ?
#
loop_
_entity_poly.entity_id
_entity_poly.type
_entity_poly.pdbx_seq_one_letter_code
_entity_poly.pdbx_strand_id
1 'polypeptide(L)'
;MAELPAHRMTRQRRRNVLAQFSRLPLEIVRQISLAVVCQEFRDAVEPVLVATVRLSLKHHAAISAQRERLARTNHFINHIYDSFAPPPFVSLASFSGRMTVLYSLVVNYGLPVPPWVTIHDNFPGYHQRHLENIYEFLHGVTRLHIQFYALLPVSLTHIVIALSFAIAARLENFKPELAALLAINSNPRRVLLRTLHFTTRESADIVASCETLAIQLQDSRLWVDDSVAYGGKQNAKAYLRYEEANKQESVWFSGRQLYQVRRYGRVRAL
;
A
#
# COMPACT_ATOMS: atom_id res chain seq x y z
N MET A 1 11.21 -4.98 53.22
CA MET A 1 11.13 -5.45 51.82
C MET A 1 12.01 -4.53 50.99
N ALA A 2 13.12 -5.03 50.45
CA ALA A 2 14.05 -4.24 49.66
C ALA A 2 13.51 -4.11 48.22
N GLU A 3 13.28 -2.88 47.76
CA GLU A 3 12.98 -2.60 46.35
C GLU A 3 14.22 -2.89 45.50
N LEU A 4 14.07 -3.79 44.52
CA LEU A 4 15.09 -4.03 43.51
C LEU A 4 15.24 -2.77 42.64
N PRO A 5 16.46 -2.26 42.41
CA PRO A 5 16.66 -1.08 41.57
C PRO A 5 16.28 -1.41 40.12
N ALA A 6 15.42 -0.60 39.53
CA ALA A 6 15.09 -0.66 38.12
C ALA A 6 16.38 -0.46 37.30
N HIS A 7 16.90 -1.56 36.72
CA HIS A 7 18.08 -1.51 35.86
C HIS A 7 17.78 -0.70 34.59
N ARG A 8 18.26 0.55 34.55
CA ARG A 8 18.23 1.41 33.36
C ARG A 8 18.87 0.70 32.16
N MET A 9 18.11 0.50 31.08
CA MET A 9 18.68 -0.03 29.84
C MET A 9 19.67 0.95 29.21
N THR A 10 20.86 0.44 28.86
CA THR A 10 21.88 1.21 28.14
C THR A 10 21.41 1.60 26.73
N ARG A 11 21.93 2.72 26.20
CA ARG A 11 21.60 3.26 24.87
C ARG A 11 21.81 2.24 23.74
N GLN A 12 22.80 1.35 23.89
CA GLN A 12 23.08 0.25 22.98
C GLN A 12 21.98 -0.83 23.00
N ARG A 13 21.50 -1.22 24.19
CA ARG A 13 20.39 -2.17 24.34
C ARG A 13 19.09 -1.60 23.76
N ARG A 14 18.80 -0.31 23.96
CA ARG A 14 17.64 0.36 23.35
C ARG A 14 17.65 0.27 21.81
N ARG A 15 18.80 0.52 21.18
CA ARG A 15 18.94 0.40 19.71
C ARG A 15 18.74 -1.04 19.21
N ASN A 16 19.29 -2.02 19.92
CA ASN A 16 19.15 -3.43 19.55
C ASN A 16 17.69 -3.92 19.71
N VAL A 17 17.00 -3.46 20.75
CA VAL A 17 15.59 -3.76 20.98
C VAL A 17 14.72 -3.18 19.88
N LEU A 18 14.90 -1.90 19.52
CA LEU A 18 14.19 -1.26 18.39
C LEU A 18 14.42 -1.99 17.06
N ALA A 19 15.65 -2.43 16.80
CA ALA A 19 16.01 -3.18 15.58
C ALA A 19 15.45 -4.61 15.55
N GLN A 20 15.20 -5.22 16.70
CA GLN A 20 14.51 -6.52 16.79
C GLN A 20 12.99 -6.36 16.63
N PHE A 21 12.39 -5.30 17.17
CA PHE A 21 10.95 -5.04 17.07
C PHE A 21 10.50 -4.65 15.67
N SER A 22 11.33 -3.94 14.88
CA SER A 22 11.04 -3.65 13.48
C SER A 22 10.95 -4.90 12.58
N ARG A 23 11.34 -6.08 13.10
CA ARG A 23 11.30 -7.37 12.39
C ARG A 23 10.14 -8.28 12.85
N LEU A 24 9.38 -7.89 13.88
CA LEU A 24 8.27 -8.69 14.38
C LEU A 24 6.97 -8.34 13.62
N PRO A 25 6.11 -9.33 13.31
CA PRO A 25 4.83 -9.05 12.67
C PRO A 25 3.99 -8.09 13.53
N LEU A 26 3.46 -7.04 12.91
CA LEU A 26 2.71 -5.93 13.55
C LEU A 26 1.30 -6.36 14.02
N GLU A 27 1.22 -7.44 14.80
CA GLU A 27 0.03 -7.73 15.60
C GLU A 27 0.06 -6.85 16.85
N ILE A 28 -0.68 -5.74 16.76
CA ILE A 28 -0.92 -4.71 17.77
C ILE A 28 -1.14 -5.28 19.19
N VAL A 29 -1.72 -6.49 19.29
CA VAL A 29 -2.00 -7.15 20.58
C VAL A 29 -0.73 -7.60 21.32
N ARG A 30 0.34 -8.01 20.63
CA ARG A 30 1.61 -8.39 21.30
C ARG A 30 2.43 -7.18 21.75
N GLN A 31 2.33 -6.06 21.04
CA GLN A 31 3.07 -4.84 21.37
C GLN A 31 2.45 -4.07 22.54
N ILE A 32 1.11 -4.09 22.68
CA ILE A 32 0.42 -3.48 23.83
C ILE A 32 0.81 -4.19 25.14
N SER A 33 0.87 -5.53 25.15
CA SER A 33 1.23 -6.29 26.35
C SER A 33 2.64 -6.00 26.87
N LEU A 34 3.60 -5.64 26.01
CA LEU A 34 4.97 -5.27 26.42
C LEU A 34 5.08 -3.81 26.89
N ALA A 35 4.29 -2.90 26.30
CA ALA A 35 4.22 -1.49 26.74
C ALA A 35 3.57 -1.31 28.13
N VAL A 36 2.85 -2.34 28.61
CA VAL A 36 2.29 -2.40 29.96
C VAL A 36 3.34 -2.80 31.00
N VAL A 37 4.38 -3.55 30.61
CA VAL A 37 5.31 -4.20 31.55
C VAL A 37 6.40 -3.25 32.07
N CYS A 38 6.83 -2.24 31.28
CA CYS A 38 7.87 -1.29 31.70
C CYS A 38 7.78 0.05 30.95
N GLN A 39 7.92 1.17 31.66
CA GLN A 39 7.90 2.53 31.08
C GLN A 39 8.95 2.71 29.97
N GLU A 40 10.15 2.14 30.13
CA GLU A 40 11.19 2.24 29.10
C GLU A 40 10.82 1.54 27.79
N PHE A 41 10.05 0.44 27.86
CA PHE A 41 9.54 -0.23 26.66
C PHE A 41 8.41 0.54 26.04
N ARG A 42 7.53 1.15 26.85
CA ARG A 42 6.51 2.07 26.37
C ARG A 42 7.15 3.23 25.61
N ASP A 43 8.12 3.92 26.21
CA ASP A 43 8.78 5.08 25.58
C ASP A 43 9.50 4.71 24.27
N ALA A 44 9.99 3.48 24.14
CA ALA A 44 10.64 3.00 22.92
C ALA A 44 9.65 2.58 21.83
N VAL A 45 8.54 1.94 22.21
CA VAL A 45 7.59 1.33 21.28
C VAL A 45 6.45 2.30 20.90
N GLU A 46 6.06 3.20 21.80
CA GLU A 46 4.99 4.17 21.60
C GLU A 46 5.21 5.05 20.35
N PRO A 47 6.39 5.62 20.07
CA PRO A 47 6.62 6.37 18.83
C PRO A 47 6.37 5.54 17.56
N VAL A 48 6.70 4.25 17.59
CA VAL A 48 6.47 3.33 16.46
C VAL A 48 4.98 3.00 16.33
N LEU A 49 4.29 2.81 17.46
CA LEU A 49 2.86 2.54 17.50
C LEU A 49 2.02 3.74 17.06
N VAL A 50 2.44 4.96 17.37
CA VAL A 50 1.70 6.17 16.96
C VAL A 50 2.02 6.60 15.53
N ALA A 51 3.16 6.16 14.97
CA ALA A 51 3.53 6.44 13.58
C ALA A 51 2.61 5.71 12.57
N THR A 52 2.12 4.53 12.92
CA THR A 52 1.23 3.72 12.07
C THR A 52 -0.06 3.39 12.78
N VAL A 53 -1.18 3.94 12.31
CA VAL A 53 -2.50 3.65 12.86
C VAL A 53 -3.24 2.69 11.94
N ARG A 54 -3.74 1.60 12.52
CA ARG A 54 -4.61 0.66 11.83
C ARG A 54 -6.00 0.66 12.44
N LEU A 55 -6.95 1.17 11.68
CA LEU A 55 -8.34 1.20 12.06
C LEU A 55 -9.04 -0.09 11.61
N SER A 56 -9.61 -0.82 12.57
CA SER A 56 -10.42 -2.00 12.32
C SER A 56 -11.68 -1.96 13.18
N LEU A 57 -12.71 -2.73 12.83
CA LEU A 57 -13.99 -2.73 13.56
C LEU A 57 -13.78 -3.04 15.05
N LYS A 58 -12.84 -3.94 15.36
CA LYS A 58 -12.52 -4.35 16.74
C LYS A 58 -11.91 -3.23 17.59
N HIS A 59 -11.15 -2.33 16.99
CA HIS A 59 -10.38 -1.31 17.72
C HIS A 59 -10.87 0.12 17.47
N HIS A 60 -11.91 0.30 16.67
CA HIS A 60 -12.43 1.61 16.28
C HIS A 60 -12.73 2.49 17.49
N ALA A 61 -13.55 2.02 18.43
CA ALA A 61 -13.92 2.80 19.61
C ALA A 61 -12.72 3.22 20.46
N ALA A 62 -11.76 2.31 20.68
CA ALA A 62 -10.56 2.59 21.45
C ALA A 62 -9.64 3.61 20.76
N ILE A 63 -9.48 3.50 19.44
CA ILE A 63 -8.66 4.44 18.65
C ILE A 63 -9.34 5.81 18.60
N SER A 64 -10.66 5.87 18.41
CA SER A 64 -11.45 7.11 18.42
C SER A 64 -11.32 7.86 19.75
N ALA A 65 -11.36 7.15 20.87
CA ALA A 65 -11.15 7.74 22.19
C ALA A 65 -9.74 8.32 22.39
N GLN A 66 -8.76 7.87 21.61
CA GLN A 66 -7.36 8.31 21.70
C GLN A 66 -6.91 9.16 20.52
N ARG A 67 -7.86 9.72 19.74
CA ARG A 67 -7.57 10.45 18.49
C ARG A 67 -6.49 11.54 18.63
N GLU A 68 -6.45 12.24 19.75
CA GLU A 68 -5.50 13.34 19.98
C GLU A 68 -4.05 12.86 20.00
N ARG A 69 -3.81 11.60 20.41
CA ARG A 69 -2.48 10.98 20.43
C ARG A 69 -1.97 10.62 19.03
N LEU A 70 -2.83 10.69 18.02
CA LEU A 70 -2.55 10.27 16.64
C LEU A 70 -2.09 11.43 15.74
N ALA A 71 -1.86 12.63 16.30
CA ALA A 71 -1.35 13.77 15.54
C ALA A 71 0.00 13.48 14.86
N ARG A 72 0.77 12.51 15.39
CA ARG A 72 2.08 12.07 14.87
C ARG A 72 2.00 10.90 13.89
N THR A 73 0.80 10.46 13.53
CA THR A 73 0.63 9.35 12.60
C THR A 73 1.01 9.77 11.19
N ASN A 74 1.91 9.00 10.59
CA ASN A 74 2.38 9.20 9.22
C ASN A 74 1.84 8.12 8.28
N HIS A 75 1.46 6.95 8.81
CA HIS A 75 0.93 5.84 8.04
C HIS A 75 -0.47 5.49 8.55
N PHE A 76 -1.48 5.66 7.69
CA PHE A 76 -2.87 5.40 8.07
C PHE A 76 -3.46 4.24 7.28
N ILE A 77 -3.88 3.19 7.98
CA ILE A 77 -4.49 1.99 7.41
C ILE A 77 -5.95 1.91 7.87
N ASN A 78 -6.90 2.11 6.98
CA ASN A 78 -8.33 2.04 7.28
C ASN A 78 -8.98 0.78 6.70
N HIS A 79 -9.45 -0.11 7.58
CA HIS A 79 -10.16 -1.35 7.21
C HIS A 79 -11.66 -1.32 7.61
N ILE A 80 -12.23 -0.19 8.03
CA ILE A 80 -13.65 -0.06 8.39
C ILE A 80 -14.47 0.72 7.37
N TYR A 81 -15.79 0.48 7.39
CA TYR A 81 -16.77 1.14 6.51
C TYR A 81 -17.33 2.43 7.11
N ASP A 82 -17.23 2.62 8.42
CA ASP A 82 -17.89 3.70 9.15
C ASP A 82 -17.15 5.04 9.07
N SER A 83 -17.89 6.12 9.33
CA SER A 83 -17.36 7.48 9.44
C SER A 83 -16.52 7.65 10.70
N PHE A 84 -15.23 7.39 10.59
CA PHE A 84 -14.24 7.81 11.58
C PHE A 84 -13.95 9.30 11.41
N ALA A 85 -14.10 10.08 12.48
CA ALA A 85 -13.61 11.45 12.52
C ALA A 85 -12.08 11.42 12.61
N PRO A 86 -11.36 11.89 11.57
CA PRO A 86 -9.92 11.78 11.54
C PRO A 86 -9.29 12.71 12.60
N PRO A 87 -8.15 12.31 13.19
CA PRO A 87 -7.37 13.18 14.04
C PRO A 87 -6.77 14.34 13.22
N PRO A 88 -6.26 15.39 13.89
CA PRO A 88 -5.55 16.49 13.26
C PRO A 88 -4.14 16.01 12.82
N PHE A 89 -4.10 15.15 11.80
CA PHE A 89 -2.84 14.70 11.22
C PHE A 89 -2.05 15.92 10.74
N VAL A 90 -0.77 15.99 11.07
CA VAL A 90 0.12 17.02 10.51
C VAL A 90 0.43 16.72 9.05
N SER A 91 0.64 15.44 8.72
CA SER A 91 0.91 14.97 7.36
C SER A 91 0.80 13.45 7.29
N LEU A 92 0.43 12.90 6.14
CA LEU A 92 0.50 11.46 5.88
C LEU A 92 1.61 11.15 4.88
N ALA A 93 2.51 10.24 5.26
CA ALA A 93 3.50 9.65 4.37
C ALA A 93 2.91 8.50 3.54
N SER A 94 1.98 7.73 4.12
CA SER A 94 1.21 6.74 3.37
C SER A 94 -0.22 6.57 3.86
N PHE A 95 -1.09 6.19 2.92
CA PHE A 95 -2.47 5.81 3.19
C PHE A 95 -2.77 4.44 2.58
N SER A 96 -3.52 3.62 3.31
CA SER A 96 -4.06 2.35 2.84
C SER A 96 -5.53 2.25 3.25
N GLY A 97 -6.47 2.14 2.31
CA GLY A 97 -7.89 2.15 2.68
C GLY A 97 -8.86 2.24 1.51
N ARG A 98 -10.04 2.81 1.78
CA ARG A 98 -11.05 3.12 0.76
C ARG A 98 -10.84 4.52 0.20
N MET A 99 -11.16 4.72 -1.08
CA MET A 99 -11.01 6.02 -1.74
C MET A 99 -11.85 7.11 -1.06
N THR A 100 -13.06 6.78 -0.61
CA THR A 100 -13.97 7.71 0.10
C THR A 100 -13.36 8.28 1.37
N VAL A 101 -12.58 7.48 2.09
CA VAL A 101 -11.94 7.93 3.33
C VAL A 101 -10.75 8.82 3.02
N LEU A 102 -9.94 8.48 2.02
CA LEU A 102 -8.86 9.36 1.57
C LEU A 102 -9.39 10.70 1.05
N TYR A 103 -10.47 10.67 0.26
CA TYR A 103 -11.14 11.87 -0.22
C TYR A 103 -11.59 12.76 0.96
N SER A 104 -12.23 12.17 1.97
CA SER A 104 -12.65 12.92 3.14
C SER A 104 -11.45 13.57 3.84
N LEU A 105 -10.38 12.80 4.07
CA LEU A 105 -9.14 13.30 4.69
C LEU A 105 -8.54 14.50 3.93
N VAL A 106 -8.40 14.37 2.61
CA VAL A 106 -7.74 15.40 1.78
C VAL A 106 -8.66 16.59 1.53
N VAL A 107 -9.87 16.33 1.03
CA VAL A 107 -10.77 17.37 0.50
C VAL A 107 -11.61 17.98 1.61
N ASN A 108 -12.21 17.18 2.48
CA ASN A 108 -13.10 17.70 3.52
C ASN A 108 -12.33 18.25 4.73
N TYR A 109 -11.18 17.64 5.06
CA TYR A 109 -10.36 18.03 6.21
C TYR A 109 -9.07 18.80 5.84
N GLY A 110 -8.82 19.04 4.54
CA GLY A 110 -7.70 19.87 4.08
C GLY A 110 -6.32 19.27 4.31
N LEU A 111 -6.22 17.94 4.47
CA LEU A 111 -4.93 17.29 4.71
C LEU A 111 -4.10 17.22 3.42
N PRO A 112 -2.76 17.32 3.53
CA PRO A 112 -1.88 17.06 2.39
C PRO A 112 -2.10 15.66 1.81
N VAL A 113 -2.06 15.56 0.48
CA VAL A 113 -2.17 14.29 -0.23
C VAL A 113 -0.94 13.42 0.07
N PRO A 114 -1.10 12.19 0.60
CA PRO A 114 0.03 11.33 0.86
C PRO A 114 0.68 10.87 -0.46
N PRO A 115 2.02 10.84 -0.55
CA PRO A 115 2.70 10.44 -1.77
C PRO A 115 2.48 8.96 -2.11
N TRP A 116 2.23 8.11 -1.10
CA TRP A 116 2.05 6.66 -1.26
C TRP A 116 0.64 6.26 -0.85
N VAL A 117 -0.12 5.74 -1.81
CA VAL A 117 -1.54 5.43 -1.63
C VAL A 117 -1.80 3.99 -2.04
N THR A 118 -2.50 3.25 -1.18
CA THR A 118 -3.10 1.96 -1.48
C THR A 118 -4.62 2.05 -1.34
N ILE A 119 -5.35 1.70 -2.40
CA ILE A 119 -6.82 1.71 -2.43
C ILE A 119 -7.34 0.28 -2.66
N HIS A 120 -8.04 -0.23 -1.65
CA HIS A 120 -8.61 -1.60 -1.67
C HIS A 120 -9.98 -1.68 -2.30
N ASP A 121 -10.65 -0.54 -2.36
CA ASP A 121 -12.02 -0.42 -2.79
C ASP A 121 -12.16 0.90 -3.54
N ASN A 122 -12.05 0.79 -4.87
CA ASN A 122 -12.19 1.90 -5.80
C ASN A 122 -13.66 2.14 -6.18
N PHE A 123 -14.63 1.46 -5.56
CA PHE A 123 -16.03 1.77 -5.84
C PHE A 123 -16.32 3.18 -5.34
N PRO A 124 -16.60 4.15 -6.24
CA PRO A 124 -17.10 5.43 -5.81
C PRO A 124 -18.35 5.14 -4.99
N GLY A 125 -18.34 5.56 -3.72
CA GLY A 125 -19.56 5.53 -2.91
C GLY A 125 -20.68 6.24 -3.67
N TYR A 126 -21.93 6.04 -3.27
CA TYR A 126 -23.09 6.70 -3.89
C TYR A 126 -22.85 8.22 -4.12
N HIS A 127 -22.15 8.87 -3.19
CA HIS A 127 -21.79 10.29 -3.23
C HIS A 127 -20.65 10.69 -4.20
N GLN A 128 -19.89 9.74 -4.75
CA GLN A 128 -18.76 10.01 -5.66
C GLN A 128 -19.11 9.77 -7.13
N ARG A 129 -20.31 9.25 -7.44
CA ARG A 129 -20.76 9.00 -8.82
C ARG A 129 -20.95 10.29 -9.64
N HIS A 130 -21.04 11.43 -8.98
CA HIS A 130 -21.26 12.74 -9.60
C HIS A 130 -19.98 13.57 -9.75
N LEU A 131 -18.82 13.05 -9.34
CA LEU A 131 -17.56 13.74 -9.53
C LEU A 131 -17.06 13.43 -10.95
N GLU A 132 -17.01 14.44 -11.81
CA GLU A 132 -16.50 14.34 -13.18
C GLU A 132 -15.02 13.90 -13.22
N ASN A 133 -14.29 14.11 -12.12
CA ASN A 133 -12.89 13.71 -12.00
C ASN A 133 -12.55 13.13 -10.61
N ILE A 134 -13.00 11.90 -10.34
CA ILE A 134 -12.81 11.20 -9.05
C ILE A 134 -11.36 11.07 -8.57
N TYR A 135 -10.35 11.34 -9.43
CA TYR A 135 -8.93 11.21 -9.08
C TYR A 135 -8.16 12.53 -9.09
N GLU A 136 -8.80 13.67 -9.36
CA GLU A 136 -8.11 14.97 -9.39
C GLU A 136 -7.40 15.29 -8.06
N PHE A 137 -8.05 14.96 -6.95
CA PHE A 137 -7.49 15.16 -5.61
C PHE A 137 -6.26 14.27 -5.31
N LEU A 138 -5.94 13.29 -6.16
CA LEU A 138 -4.71 12.50 -6.05
C LEU A 138 -3.51 13.19 -6.70
N HIS A 139 -3.63 14.46 -7.10
CA HIS A 139 -2.48 15.24 -7.56
C HIS A 139 -1.37 15.25 -6.50
N GLY A 140 -0.16 14.84 -6.89
CA GLY A 140 0.99 14.72 -5.98
C GLY A 140 1.21 13.30 -5.45
N VAL A 141 0.27 12.36 -5.65
CA VAL A 141 0.56 10.93 -5.44
C VAL A 141 1.64 10.52 -6.43
N THR A 142 2.67 9.83 -5.92
CA THR A 142 3.79 9.32 -6.73
C THR A 142 3.76 7.80 -6.84
N ARG A 143 3.10 7.12 -5.89
CA ARG A 143 2.98 5.67 -5.83
C ARG A 143 1.54 5.27 -5.52
N LEU A 144 0.91 4.55 -6.43
CA LEU A 144 -0.49 4.12 -6.31
C LEU A 144 -0.63 2.60 -6.43
N HIS A 145 -1.24 1.97 -5.44
CA HIS A 145 -1.59 0.54 -5.44
C HIS A 145 -3.11 0.41 -5.42
N ILE A 146 -3.68 -0.19 -6.47
CA ILE A 146 -5.13 -0.23 -6.70
C ILE A 146 -5.56 -1.62 -7.17
N GLN A 147 -6.82 -1.97 -6.91
CA GLN A 147 -7.43 -3.22 -7.39
C GLN A 147 -8.24 -3.04 -8.69
N PHE A 148 -8.46 -1.80 -9.12
CA PHE A 148 -9.22 -1.46 -10.32
C PHE A 148 -8.62 -0.23 -10.97
N TYR A 149 -8.32 -0.30 -12.26
CA TYR A 149 -7.71 0.81 -13.00
C TYR A 149 -8.79 1.77 -13.55
N ALA A 150 -8.46 3.05 -13.60
CA ALA A 150 -9.24 4.11 -14.23
C ALA A 150 -8.26 5.20 -14.71
N LEU A 151 -8.73 6.32 -15.26
CA LEU A 151 -7.89 7.46 -15.63
C LEU A 151 -7.04 7.91 -14.44
N LEU A 152 -5.72 7.70 -14.52
CA LEU A 152 -4.79 7.94 -13.42
C LEU A 152 -4.13 9.33 -13.51
N PRO A 153 -3.78 9.96 -12.38
CA PRO A 153 -3.08 11.24 -12.38
C PRO A 153 -1.69 11.14 -13.02
N VAL A 154 -1.25 12.25 -13.62
CA VAL A 154 0.02 12.35 -14.37
C VAL A 154 1.25 12.22 -13.45
N SER A 155 1.12 12.55 -12.16
CA SER A 155 2.24 12.56 -11.20
C SER A 155 2.77 11.17 -10.79
N LEU A 156 2.12 10.08 -11.21
CA LEU A 156 2.48 8.73 -10.80
C LEU A 156 3.81 8.27 -11.42
N THR A 157 4.70 7.80 -10.55
CA THR A 157 5.97 7.17 -10.95
C THR A 157 5.92 5.65 -10.81
N HIS A 158 5.10 5.13 -9.88
CA HIS A 158 4.93 3.70 -9.65
C HIS A 158 3.45 3.38 -9.51
N ILE A 159 3.01 2.35 -10.23
CA ILE A 159 1.65 1.86 -10.19
C ILE A 159 1.71 0.36 -9.87
N VAL A 160 0.93 -0.07 -8.88
CA VAL A 160 0.70 -1.49 -8.59
C VAL A 160 -0.77 -1.78 -8.84
N ILE A 161 -1.06 -2.73 -9.72
CA ILE A 161 -2.42 -3.16 -10.04
C ILE A 161 -2.59 -4.58 -9.52
N ALA A 162 -3.29 -4.74 -8.40
CA ALA A 162 -3.70 -6.04 -7.89
C ALA A 162 -4.93 -6.50 -8.67
N LEU A 163 -4.71 -7.31 -9.70
CA LEU A 163 -5.77 -7.78 -10.58
C LEU A 163 -6.74 -8.64 -9.76
N SER A 164 -8.00 -8.22 -9.70
CA SER A 164 -9.05 -8.88 -8.93
C SER A 164 -10.05 -9.61 -9.83
N PHE A 165 -10.82 -10.54 -9.26
CA PHE A 165 -11.89 -11.28 -9.97
C PHE A 165 -12.95 -10.35 -10.59
N ALA A 166 -13.13 -9.12 -10.08
CA ALA A 166 -14.00 -8.13 -10.71
C ALA A 166 -13.46 -7.64 -12.06
N ILE A 167 -12.15 -7.76 -12.29
CA ILE A 167 -11.49 -7.52 -13.57
C ILE A 167 -11.60 -8.74 -14.50
N ALA A 168 -11.83 -9.96 -13.99
CA ALA A 168 -11.88 -11.17 -14.81
C ALA A 168 -12.91 -11.06 -15.97
N ALA A 169 -14.10 -10.51 -15.68
CA ALA A 169 -15.14 -10.24 -16.69
C ALA A 169 -14.81 -9.08 -17.66
N ARG A 170 -13.73 -8.34 -17.41
CA ARG A 170 -13.25 -7.20 -18.20
C ARG A 170 -11.84 -7.41 -18.77
N LEU A 171 -11.28 -8.62 -18.64
CA LEU A 171 -9.93 -8.92 -19.11
C LEU A 171 -9.76 -8.68 -20.62
N GLU A 172 -10.84 -8.83 -21.40
CA GLU A 172 -10.85 -8.51 -22.82
C GLU A 172 -10.46 -7.05 -23.08
N ASN A 173 -10.93 -6.13 -22.24
CA ASN A 173 -10.61 -4.70 -22.34
C ASN A 173 -9.32 -4.32 -21.59
N PHE A 174 -8.86 -5.17 -20.67
CA PHE A 174 -7.69 -4.85 -19.85
C PHE A 174 -6.43 -4.59 -20.69
N LYS A 175 -6.20 -5.38 -21.75
CA LYS A 175 -5.02 -5.22 -22.61
C LYS A 175 -4.99 -3.85 -23.33
N PRO A 176 -6.04 -3.44 -24.07
CA PRO A 176 -6.06 -2.11 -24.71
C PRO A 176 -6.04 -0.97 -23.68
N GLU A 177 -6.66 -1.14 -22.51
CA GLU A 177 -6.64 -0.14 -21.43
C GLU A 177 -5.24 0.04 -20.83
N LEU A 178 -4.51 -1.06 -20.64
CA LEU A 178 -3.11 -1.03 -20.21
C LEU A 178 -2.21 -0.36 -21.26
N ALA A 179 -2.43 -0.66 -22.54
CA ALA A 179 -1.70 0.01 -23.62
C ALA A 179 -1.98 1.52 -23.64
N ALA A 180 -3.24 1.92 -23.47
CA ALA A 180 -3.63 3.32 -23.38
C ALA A 180 -3.00 4.03 -22.18
N LEU A 181 -2.96 3.38 -21.01
CA LEU A 181 -2.29 3.91 -19.82
C LEU A 181 -0.81 4.19 -20.09
N LEU A 182 -0.10 3.25 -20.72
CA LEU A 182 1.31 3.40 -21.06
C LEU A 182 1.53 4.50 -22.11
N ALA A 183 0.61 4.65 -23.07
CA ALA A 183 0.71 5.67 -24.10
C ALA A 183 0.44 7.08 -23.57
N ILE A 184 -0.59 7.25 -22.74
CA ILE A 184 -1.02 8.55 -22.21
C ILE A 184 -0.03 9.08 -21.17
N ASN A 185 0.56 8.18 -20.38
CA ASN A 185 1.40 8.58 -19.26
C ASN A 185 2.83 8.08 -19.43
N SER A 186 3.73 8.99 -19.77
CA SER A 186 5.18 8.72 -19.89
C SER A 186 5.91 8.73 -18.54
N ASN A 187 5.28 9.27 -17.49
CA ASN A 187 5.92 9.46 -16.18
C ASN A 187 6.12 8.16 -15.37
N PRO A 188 5.20 7.17 -15.38
CA PRO A 188 5.41 5.91 -14.69
C PRO A 188 6.72 5.27 -15.11
N ARG A 189 7.57 4.99 -14.14
CA ARG A 189 8.80 4.20 -14.32
C ARG A 189 8.51 2.71 -14.21
N ARG A 190 7.42 2.37 -13.52
CA ARG A 190 7.03 1.00 -13.22
C ARG A 190 5.52 0.86 -13.11
N VAL A 191 4.98 -0.11 -13.81
CA VAL A 191 3.61 -0.61 -13.69
C VAL A 191 3.70 -2.09 -13.35
N LEU A 192 3.42 -2.44 -12.09
CA LEU A 192 3.48 -3.79 -11.58
C LEU A 192 2.07 -4.41 -11.57
N LEU A 193 1.89 -5.48 -12.33
CA LEU A 193 0.67 -6.29 -12.31
C LEU A 193 0.82 -7.43 -11.31
N ARG A 194 -0.18 -7.65 -10.47
CA ARG A 194 -0.19 -8.76 -9.50
C ARG A 194 -1.39 -9.65 -9.72
N THR A 195 -1.17 -10.96 -9.82
CA THR A 195 -2.19 -11.95 -10.21
C THR A 195 -2.80 -12.71 -9.03
N LEU A 196 -2.70 -12.15 -7.82
CA LEU A 196 -3.08 -12.80 -6.55
C LEU A 196 -4.46 -13.48 -6.53
N HIS A 197 -5.45 -12.91 -7.23
CA HIS A 197 -6.82 -13.41 -7.24
C HIS A 197 -7.08 -14.51 -8.26
N PHE A 198 -6.14 -14.76 -9.17
CA PHE A 198 -6.29 -15.74 -10.26
C PHE A 198 -5.75 -17.09 -9.83
N THR A 199 -6.25 -18.14 -10.49
CA THR A 199 -5.62 -19.47 -10.45
C THR A 199 -4.26 -19.41 -11.15
N THR A 200 -3.40 -20.40 -10.90
CA THR A 200 -2.09 -20.48 -11.56
C THR A 200 -2.21 -20.47 -13.09
N ARG A 201 -3.23 -21.16 -13.63
CA ARG A 201 -3.47 -21.22 -15.08
C ARG A 201 -3.89 -19.85 -15.65
N GLU A 202 -4.91 -19.23 -15.06
CA GLU A 202 -5.37 -17.90 -15.49
C GLU A 202 -4.26 -16.84 -15.35
N SER A 203 -3.48 -16.91 -14.26
CA SER A 203 -2.32 -16.06 -14.05
C SER A 203 -1.32 -16.21 -15.21
N ALA A 204 -1.00 -17.44 -15.61
CA ALA A 204 -0.07 -17.69 -16.71
C ALA A 204 -0.58 -17.11 -18.04
N ASP A 205 -1.89 -17.25 -18.33
CA ASP A 205 -2.51 -16.72 -19.54
C ASP A 205 -2.45 -15.17 -19.58
N ILE A 206 -2.75 -14.53 -18.45
CA ILE A 206 -2.66 -13.07 -18.30
C ILE A 206 -1.22 -12.59 -18.47
N VAL A 207 -0.26 -13.27 -17.82
CA VAL A 207 1.17 -12.95 -17.90
C VAL A 207 1.65 -13.03 -19.35
N ALA A 208 1.35 -14.11 -20.06
CA ALA A 208 1.73 -14.29 -21.46
C ALA A 208 1.15 -13.19 -22.37
N SER A 209 -0.11 -12.80 -22.14
CA SER A 209 -0.75 -11.71 -22.87
C SER A 209 -0.09 -10.35 -22.61
N CYS A 210 0.26 -10.05 -21.36
CA CYS A 210 0.95 -8.83 -20.98
C CYS A 210 2.40 -8.80 -21.48
N GLU A 211 3.08 -9.94 -21.51
CA GLU A 211 4.44 -10.06 -22.04
C GLU A 211 4.46 -9.81 -23.55
N THR A 212 3.49 -10.38 -24.27
CA THR A 212 3.29 -10.09 -25.70
C THR A 212 3.07 -8.58 -25.93
N LEU A 213 2.24 -7.94 -25.10
CA LEU A 213 2.02 -6.48 -25.18
C LEU A 213 3.32 -5.70 -24.93
N ALA A 214 4.06 -6.04 -23.87
CA ALA A 214 5.30 -5.36 -23.52
C ALA A 214 6.35 -5.46 -24.64
N ILE A 215 6.45 -6.62 -25.29
CA ILE A 215 7.33 -6.84 -26.45
C ILE A 215 6.85 -6.01 -27.65
N GLN A 216 5.54 -6.02 -27.96
CA GLN A 216 4.96 -5.25 -29.07
C GLN A 216 5.21 -3.74 -28.93
N LEU A 217 5.04 -3.21 -27.71
CA LEU A 217 5.28 -1.80 -27.40
C LEU A 217 6.75 -1.47 -27.15
N GLN A 218 7.63 -2.49 -27.05
CA GLN A 218 9.01 -2.37 -26.57
C GLN A 218 9.11 -1.61 -25.24
N ASP A 219 8.14 -1.82 -24.36
CA ASP A 219 7.97 -1.02 -23.16
C ASP A 219 8.52 -1.74 -21.93
N SER A 220 9.61 -1.20 -21.39
CA SER A 220 10.28 -1.75 -20.22
C SER A 220 9.58 -1.42 -18.88
N ARG A 221 8.54 -0.60 -18.88
CA ARG A 221 7.86 -0.17 -17.64
C ARG A 221 6.92 -1.22 -17.08
N LEU A 222 6.57 -2.24 -17.86
CA LEU A 222 5.68 -3.33 -17.44
C LEU A 222 6.42 -4.40 -16.62
N TRP A 223 5.88 -4.69 -15.45
CA TRP A 223 6.37 -5.71 -14.52
C TRP A 223 5.22 -6.61 -14.08
N VAL A 224 5.55 -7.83 -13.68
CA VAL A 224 4.59 -8.78 -13.12
C VAL A 224 5.12 -9.42 -11.85
N ASP A 225 4.24 -9.57 -10.86
CA ASP A 225 4.43 -10.41 -9.68
C ASP A 225 3.40 -11.55 -9.74
N ASP A 226 3.87 -12.67 -10.27
CA ASP A 226 3.17 -13.94 -10.43
C ASP A 226 3.65 -14.99 -9.41
N SER A 227 4.37 -14.57 -8.37
CA SER A 227 4.92 -15.45 -7.33
C SER A 227 3.85 -16.15 -6.49
N VAL A 228 2.63 -15.59 -6.47
CA VAL A 228 1.52 -16.08 -5.66
C VAL A 228 0.22 -15.96 -6.45
N ALA A 229 -0.46 -17.09 -6.64
CA ALA A 229 -1.77 -17.19 -7.30
C ALA A 229 -2.71 -18.04 -6.42
N TYR A 230 -3.65 -17.40 -5.73
CA TYR A 230 -4.50 -18.09 -4.75
C TYR A 230 -5.78 -18.70 -5.34
N GLY A 231 -6.19 -18.30 -6.55
CA GLY A 231 -7.44 -18.74 -7.18
C GLY A 231 -8.72 -18.43 -6.39
N GLY A 232 -8.65 -17.57 -5.36
CA GLY A 232 -9.76 -17.35 -4.44
C GLY A 232 -9.72 -16.00 -3.72
N LYS A 233 -10.91 -15.38 -3.59
CA LYS A 233 -11.09 -14.03 -3.03
C LYS A 233 -10.63 -13.90 -1.58
N GLN A 234 -10.86 -14.90 -0.75
CA GLN A 234 -10.59 -14.82 0.70
C GLN A 234 -9.08 -14.84 1.00
N ASN A 235 -8.35 -15.80 0.42
CA ASN A 235 -6.91 -15.94 0.63
C ASN A 235 -6.13 -14.74 0.07
N ALA A 236 -6.46 -14.29 -1.13
CA ALA A 236 -5.86 -13.09 -1.71
C ALA A 236 -6.10 -11.83 -0.87
N LYS A 237 -7.31 -11.64 -0.33
CA LYS A 237 -7.63 -10.52 0.56
C LYS A 237 -6.88 -10.60 1.89
N ALA A 238 -6.73 -11.81 2.45
CA ALA A 238 -5.95 -12.02 3.67
C ALA A 238 -4.47 -11.71 3.43
N TYR A 239 -3.93 -12.13 2.29
CA TYR A 239 -2.54 -11.86 1.91
C TYR A 239 -2.28 -10.36 1.71
N LEU A 240 -3.14 -9.65 0.98
CA LEU A 240 -3.01 -8.19 0.82
C LEU A 240 -2.99 -7.46 2.16
N ARG A 241 -3.89 -7.84 3.08
CA ARG A 241 -3.91 -7.29 4.46
C ARG A 241 -2.64 -7.58 5.23
N TYR A 242 -2.05 -8.76 5.04
CA TYR A 242 -0.77 -9.11 5.64
C TYR A 242 0.37 -8.25 5.06
N GLU A 243 0.39 -8.04 3.76
CA GLU A 243 1.42 -7.22 3.11
C GLU A 243 1.31 -5.73 3.46
N GLU A 244 0.11 -5.16 3.53
CA GLU A 244 -0.08 -3.80 4.03
C GLU A 244 0.45 -3.62 5.45
N ALA A 245 0.34 -4.66 6.27
CA ALA A 245 0.79 -4.61 7.65
C ALA A 245 2.31 -4.83 7.77
N ASN A 246 2.93 -5.59 6.86
CA ASN A 246 4.30 -6.09 7.09
C ASN A 246 5.29 -5.84 5.92
N LYS A 247 4.81 -5.43 4.75
CA LYS A 247 5.57 -5.36 3.49
C LYS A 247 5.28 -4.07 2.68
N GLN A 248 5.00 -2.97 3.37
CA GLN A 248 4.58 -1.72 2.73
C GLN A 248 5.54 -1.21 1.65
N GLU A 249 6.85 -1.42 1.81
CA GLU A 249 7.86 -0.97 0.84
C GLU A 249 8.20 -2.03 -0.20
N SER A 250 8.30 -3.31 0.19
CA SER A 250 8.81 -4.36 -0.69
C SER A 250 7.86 -4.71 -1.84
N VAL A 251 6.55 -4.52 -1.65
CA VAL A 251 5.54 -4.75 -2.70
C VAL A 251 5.76 -3.86 -3.92
N TRP A 252 6.21 -2.62 -3.74
CA TRP A 252 6.43 -1.68 -4.86
C TRP A 252 7.55 -2.12 -5.81
N PHE A 253 8.44 -2.98 -5.32
CA PHE A 253 9.64 -3.39 -6.02
C PHE A 253 9.69 -4.89 -6.32
N SER A 254 8.61 -5.64 -6.04
CA SER A 254 8.52 -7.08 -6.28
C SER A 254 8.28 -7.44 -7.76
N GLY A 255 8.50 -8.71 -8.10
CA GLY A 255 8.23 -9.23 -9.43
C GLY A 255 9.37 -9.05 -10.43
N ARG A 256 9.09 -9.37 -11.68
CA ARG A 256 10.03 -9.35 -12.81
C ARG A 256 9.56 -8.43 -13.93
N GLN A 257 10.50 -7.87 -14.67
CA GLN A 257 10.23 -7.06 -15.84
C GLN A 257 9.76 -7.95 -17.00
N LEU A 258 8.75 -7.51 -17.75
CA LEU A 258 8.21 -8.27 -18.89
C LEU A 258 8.98 -8.01 -20.20
N TYR A 259 9.64 -6.85 -20.32
CA TYR A 259 10.48 -6.53 -21.47
C TYR A 259 11.79 -5.89 -21.01
N GLN A 260 12.91 -6.51 -21.37
CA GLN A 260 14.24 -6.00 -21.08
C GLN A 260 14.86 -5.44 -22.36
N VAL A 261 15.22 -4.15 -22.33
CA VAL A 261 16.00 -3.56 -23.42
C VAL A 261 17.37 -4.25 -23.45
N ARG A 262 17.64 -5.02 -24.50
CA ARG A 262 18.99 -5.55 -24.74
C ARG A 262 19.94 -4.38 -24.92
N ARG A 263 20.66 -4.02 -23.87
CA ARG A 263 21.82 -3.14 -23.98
C ARG A 263 22.90 -3.94 -24.70
N TYR A 264 22.96 -3.82 -26.02
CA TYR A 264 24.14 -4.24 -26.75
C TYR A 264 25.33 -3.49 -26.16
N GLY A 265 26.20 -4.23 -25.48
CA GLY A 265 27.40 -3.68 -24.89
C GLY A 265 28.20 -2.98 -25.99
N ARG A 266 28.46 -1.68 -25.80
CA ARG A 266 29.63 -1.08 -26.42
C ARG A 266 30.84 -1.86 -25.92
N VAL A 267 31.30 -2.81 -26.72
CA VAL A 267 32.66 -3.33 -26.62
C VAL A 267 33.55 -2.12 -26.84
N ARG A 268 34.09 -1.56 -25.75
CA ARG A 268 35.21 -0.62 -25.85
C ARG A 268 36.37 -1.46 -26.40
N ALA A 269 36.67 -1.30 -27.67
CA ALA A 269 37.96 -1.69 -28.20
C ALA A 269 39.02 -0.91 -27.39
N LEU A 270 39.87 -1.66 -26.68
CA LEU A 270 41.15 -1.19 -26.17
C LEU A 270 42.17 -1.26 -27.29
#